data_AF-A0A485D3N3-F1
#
_entry.id   AF-A0A485D3N3-F1
#
_cell.length_a   1.000
_cell.length_b   1.000
_cell.length_c   1.000
_cell.angle_alpha   90.00
_cell.angle_beta   90.00
_cell.angle_gamma   90.00
#
_symmetry.space_group_name_H-M   'P 1'
#
loop_
_entity.id
_entity.type
_entity.pdbx_description
1 polymer ?
#
loop_
_entity_poly.entity_id
_entity_poly.type
_entity_poly.pdbx_seq_one_letter_code
_entity_poly.pdbx_strand_id
1 'polypeptide(L)'
;MLNAWHLPVAPFIKQQQDKLIITLWLRGDDLPKRVTMRAEVDNEELALPMRRSSKSPAPDVVQWRGGDSATGRATAPPLRL
;
A
#
# COMPACT_ATOMS: atom_id res chain seq x y z
N MET A 1 -8.17 0.87 -20.90
CA MET A 1 -8.13 -0.38 -20.07
C MET A 1 -7.24 -0.16 -18.85
N LEU A 2 -7.60 -0.67 -17.66
CA LEU A 2 -6.84 -0.45 -16.41
C LEU A 2 -5.79 -1.55 -16.21
N ASN A 3 -4.53 -1.14 -16.05
CA ASN A 3 -3.41 -1.99 -15.67
C ASN A 3 -2.97 -1.67 -14.24
N ALA A 4 -2.60 -2.70 -13.48
CA ALA A 4 -2.17 -2.58 -12.10
C ALA A 4 -0.92 -3.43 -11.83
N TRP A 5 0.03 -2.89 -11.06
CA TRP A 5 1.24 -3.60 -10.65
C TRP A 5 1.49 -3.46 -9.15
N HIS A 6 1.82 -4.59 -8.53
CA HIS A 6 2.29 -4.72 -7.17
C HIS A 6 3.16 -5.98 -7.07
N LEU A 7 4.27 -5.92 -6.32
CA LEU A 7 5.12 -7.06 -6.00
C LEU A 7 5.51 -6.98 -4.52
N PRO A 8 5.79 -8.10 -3.83
CA PRO A 8 6.16 -8.10 -2.41
C PRO A 8 7.63 -7.67 -2.18
N VAL A 9 8.15 -6.75 -3.01
CA VAL A 9 9.55 -6.30 -3.01
C VAL A 9 9.64 -4.80 -3.31
N ALA A 10 10.81 -4.20 -3.14
CA ALA A 10 11.06 -2.83 -3.58
C ALA A 10 10.80 -2.65 -5.09
N PRO A 11 10.29 -1.49 -5.55
CA PRO A 11 9.92 -0.31 -4.77
C PRO A 11 8.49 -0.38 -4.18
N PHE A 12 7.78 -1.49 -4.36
CA PHE A 12 6.37 -1.62 -3.98
C PHE A 12 6.15 -1.75 -2.47
N ILE A 13 7.12 -2.35 -1.78
CA ILE A 13 7.14 -2.47 -0.32
C ILE A 13 8.28 -1.62 0.24
N LYS A 14 7.98 -0.77 1.22
CA LYS A 14 8.98 -0.03 1.98
C LYS A 14 8.66 -0.03 3.46
N GLN A 15 9.57 -0.53 4.29
CA GLN A 15 9.53 -0.30 5.73
C GLN A 15 10.10 1.09 6.05
N GLN A 16 9.40 1.84 6.89
CA GLN A 16 9.84 3.15 7.37
C GLN A 16 9.41 3.31 8.83
N GLN A 17 10.38 3.23 9.75
CA GLN A 17 10.12 3.13 11.19
C GLN A 17 9.15 1.96 11.45
N ASP A 18 8.11 2.19 12.25
CA ASP A 18 7.08 1.19 12.58
C ASP A 18 5.94 1.17 11.54
N LYS A 19 6.23 1.52 10.28
CA LYS A 19 5.23 1.56 9.20
C LYS A 19 5.68 0.74 8.01
N LEU A 20 4.78 -0.13 7.55
CA LEU A 20 4.90 -0.77 6.26
C LEU A 20 4.14 0.07 5.23
N ILE A 21 4.84 0.56 4.21
CA ILE A 21 4.25 1.30 3.11
C ILE A 21 4.10 0.37 1.92
N ILE A 22 2.85 0.18 1.52
CA ILE A 22 2.44 -0.59 0.35
C ILE A 22 2.15 0.36 -0.79
N THR A 23 2.69 0.06 -1.95
CA THR A 23 2.55 0.87 -3.15
C THR A 23 1.87 0.07 -4.26
N LEU A 24 0.89 0.70 -4.92
CA LEU A 24 0.19 0.19 -6.09
C LEU A 24 0.46 1.14 -7.26
N TRP A 25 0.83 0.59 -8.42
CA TRP A 25 0.99 1.36 -9.65
C TRP A 25 -0.18 1.09 -10.58
N LEU A 26 -0.77 2.15 -11.13
CA LEU A 26 -1.88 2.07 -12.06
C LEU A 26 -1.57 2.82 -13.36
N ARG A 27 -2.00 2.27 -14.50
CA ARG A 27 -2.02 2.94 -15.81
C ARG A 27 -3.33 2.67 -16.51
N GLY A 28 -3.90 3.68 -17.15
CA GLY A 28 -5.12 3.54 -17.94
C GLY A 28 -5.75 4.89 -18.25
N ASP A 29 -6.73 4.88 -19.14
CA ASP A 29 -7.38 6.10 -19.65
C ASP A 29 -8.40 6.69 -18.66
N ASP A 30 -8.98 5.85 -17.81
CA ASP A 30 -9.90 6.24 -16.74
C ASP A 30 -9.40 5.67 -15.40
N LEU A 31 -8.54 6.44 -14.74
CA LEU A 31 -7.95 6.04 -13.46
C LEU A 31 -8.95 6.22 -12.31
N PRO A 32 -8.95 5.33 -11.32
CA PRO A 32 -9.88 5.41 -10.21
C PRO A 32 -9.68 6.70 -9.40
N LYS A 33 -10.78 7.28 -8.92
CA LYS A 33 -10.76 8.44 -8.00
C LYS A 33 -10.34 8.05 -6.58
N ARG A 34 -10.50 6.77 -6.20
CA ARG A 34 -10.17 6.22 -4.88
C ARG A 34 -9.65 4.79 -5.02
N VAL A 35 -8.64 4.47 -4.22
CA VAL A 35 -8.12 3.11 -4.04
C VAL A 35 -8.13 2.78 -2.55
N THR A 36 -8.58 1.58 -2.21
CA THR A 36 -8.60 1.06 -0.85
C THR A 36 -7.71 -0.18 -0.77
N MET A 37 -6.85 -0.24 0.24
CA MET A 37 -6.05 -1.40 0.58
C MET A 37 -6.80 -2.18 1.67
N ARG A 38 -6.98 -3.49 1.45
CA ARG A 38 -7.48 -4.39 2.50
C ARG A 38 -6.28 -4.95 3.25
N ALA A 39 -6.32 -4.85 4.57
CA ALA A 39 -5.33 -5.42 5.47
C ALA A 39 -6.03 -6.24 6.53
N GLU A 40 -5.34 -7.20 7.11
CA GLU A 40 -5.81 -7.95 8.26
C GLU A 40 -4.92 -7.62 9.45
N VAL A 41 -5.52 -7.17 10.54
CA VAL A 41 -4.84 -6.88 11.81
C VAL A 41 -5.64 -7.57 12.91
N ASP A 42 -4.99 -8.41 13.70
CA ASP A 42 -5.61 -9.14 14.80
C ASP A 42 -6.87 -9.95 14.40
N ASN A 43 -6.85 -10.56 13.20
CA ASN A 43 -7.98 -11.28 12.57
C ASN A 43 -9.18 -10.41 12.16
N GLU A 44 -9.05 -9.08 12.22
CA GLU A 44 -10.05 -8.14 11.70
C GLU A 44 -9.63 -7.59 10.33
N GLU A 45 -10.57 -7.57 9.38
CA GLU A 45 -10.34 -6.94 8.08
C GLU A 45 -10.50 -5.42 8.16
N LEU A 46 -9.46 -4.70 7.79
CA LEU A 46 -9.42 -3.24 7.70
C LEU A 46 -9.44 -2.77 6.23
N ALA A 47 -10.19 -1.70 5.98
CA ALA A 47 -10.27 -1.03 4.69
C ALA A 47 -9.55 0.34 4.75
N LEU A 48 -8.31 0.38 4.29
CA LEU A 48 -7.41 1.52 4.44
C LEU A 48 -7.37 2.35 3.15
N PRO A 49 -7.63 3.67 3.19
CA PRO A 49 -7.55 4.50 1.99
C PRO A 49 -6.10 4.67 1.54
N MET A 50 -5.82 4.44 0.26
CA MET A 50 -4.54 4.77 -0.34
C MET A 50 -4.53 6.22 -0.82
N ARG A 51 -3.36 6.87 -0.71
CA ARG A 51 -3.15 8.24 -1.20
C ARG A 51 -2.45 8.21 -2.55
N ARG A 52 -3.02 8.91 -3.53
CA ARG A 52 -2.38 9.16 -4.82
C ARG A 52 -1.14 10.02 -4.61
N SER A 53 -0.01 9.58 -5.13
CA SER A 53 1.25 10.32 -5.08
C SER A 53 1.32 11.32 -6.23
N SER A 54 1.95 12.47 -5.99
CA SER A 54 2.38 13.40 -7.05
C SER A 54 3.59 12.87 -7.82
N LYS A 55 4.31 11.89 -7.26
CA LYS A 55 5.44 11.24 -7.94
C LYS A 55 4.92 10.16 -8.88
N SER A 56 5.40 10.20 -10.12
CA SER A 56 5.18 9.16 -11.12
C SER A 56 6.43 8.29 -11.23
N PRO A 57 6.32 6.95 -11.14
CA PRO A 57 7.45 6.04 -11.26
C PRO A 57 7.88 5.80 -12.72
N ALA A 58 6.98 6.04 -13.67
CA ALA A 58 7.19 5.90 -15.11
C ALA A 58 6.11 6.70 -15.86
N PRO A 59 6.34 7.13 -17.12
CA PRO A 59 5.33 7.84 -17.92
C PRO A 59 3.96 7.15 -17.89
N ASP A 60 2.90 7.94 -17.71
CA ASP A 60 1.50 7.51 -17.59
C ASP A 60 1.19 6.55 -16.42
N VAL A 61 2.15 6.29 -15.53
CA VAL A 61 1.93 5.49 -14.33
C VAL A 61 1.67 6.39 -13.14
N VAL A 62 0.57 6.12 -12.45
CA VAL A 62 0.17 6.77 -11.22
C VAL A 62 0.43 5.85 -10.04
N GLN A 63 1.05 6.40 -9.01
CA GLN A 63 1.35 5.67 -7.79
C GLN A 63 0.33 5.96 -6.70
N TRP A 64 -0.15 4.92 -6.03
CA TRP A 64 -0.97 4.98 -4.82
C TRP A 64 -0.19 4.36 -3.66
N ARG A 65 -0.24 4.98 -2.49
CA ARG A 65 0.46 4.51 -1.29
C ARG A 65 -0.51 4.35 -0.13
N GLY A 66 -0.57 3.14 0.41
CA GLY A 66 -1.23 2.82 1.67
C GLY A 66 -0.16 2.46 2.70
N GLY A 67 -0.49 2.55 3.96
CA GLY A 67 0.39 2.04 4.99
C GLY A 67 -0.32 2.00 6.32
N ASP A 68 -0.02 0.95 7.07
CA ASP A 68 -0.46 0.83 8.45
C ASP A 68 0.54 1.54 9.34
N SER A 69 0.03 2.44 10.18
CA SER A 69 0.70 2.73 11.43
C SER A 69 0.59 1.48 12.28
N ALA A 70 1.71 0.80 12.57
CA ALA A 70 1.72 -0.28 13.56
C ALA A 70 1.26 0.19 14.97
N THR A 71 1.01 1.49 15.14
CA THR A 71 0.42 2.09 16.33
C THR A 71 -1.11 2.10 16.28
N GLY A 72 -1.69 0.92 16.38
CA GLY A 72 -3.12 0.73 16.59
C GLY A 72 -3.42 -0.63 17.21
N ARG A 73 -2.77 -0.95 18.34
CA ARG A 73 -2.89 -2.24 19.05
C ARG A 73 -2.75 -3.45 18.13
N ALA A 74 -1.51 -3.82 17.85
CA ALA A 74 -1.16 -5.22 17.74
C ALA A 74 0.10 -5.38 18.60
N THR A 75 -0.03 -6.01 19.76
CA THR A 75 1.14 -6.58 20.41
C THR A 75 1.67 -7.64 19.47
N ALA A 76 2.61 -7.28 18.59
CA ALA A 76 3.36 -8.24 17.81
C ALA A 76 4.02 -9.21 18.80
N PRO A 77 3.71 -10.52 18.79
CA PRO A 77 4.54 -11.46 19.52
C PRO A 77 5.94 -11.41 18.91
N PRO A 78 7.00 -11.54 19.72
CA PRO A 78 8.36 -11.50 19.20
C PRO A 78 8.52 -12.65 18.21
N LEU A 79 8.91 -12.32 16.97
CA LEU A 79 9.41 -13.30 16.02
C LEU A 79 10.61 -13.99 16.66
N ARG A 80 10.43 -15.25 17.09
CA ARG A 80 11.55 -16.12 17.43
C ARG A 80 12.07 -16.72 16.12
N LEU A 81 13.35 -16.46 15.85
CA LEU A 81 14.17 -17.29 14.96
C LEU A 81 14.42 -18.65 15.63
#